data_AF-A0A7Z9G9B0-F1
#
_entry.id   AF-A0A7Z9G9B0-F1
#
_cell.length_a   1.000
_cell.length_b   1.000
_cell.length_c   1.000
_cell.angle_alpha   90.00
_cell.angle_beta   90.00
_cell.angle_gamma   90.00
#
_symmetry.space_group_name_H-M   'P 1'
#
loop_
_entity.id
_entity.type
_entity.pdbx_description
1 polymer ?
#
loop_
_entity_poly.entity_id
_entity_poly.type
_entity_poly.pdbx_seq_one_letter_code
_entity_poly.pdbx_strand_id
1 'polypeptide(L)'
;MVSNNKIVITVAAVTQRDGVARKTGNKYHLEEAACIAWAEYADRDGQIKRDTTGGLMLLPDLVHGLPAGEYEPVISVGQYEGKVVFRIVDLKPVGQRASMPQPEKKAA
;
A
#
# COMPACT_ATOMS: atom_id res chain seq x y z
N MET A 1 17.86 -10.77 -14.71
CA MET A 1 16.49 -11.28 -14.97
C MET A 1 15.72 -11.05 -13.67
N VAL A 2 14.92 -9.99 -13.60
CA VAL A 2 14.14 -9.69 -12.39
C VAL A 2 13.05 -10.75 -12.32
N SER A 3 13.10 -11.63 -11.33
CA SER A 3 12.06 -12.62 -11.08
C SER A 3 10.70 -11.92 -11.06
N ASN A 4 9.72 -12.50 -11.76
CA ASN A 4 8.38 -11.94 -11.97
C ASN A 4 7.55 -12.05 -10.67
N ASN A 5 8.04 -11.41 -9.60
CA ASN A 5 7.42 -11.44 -8.29
C ASN A 5 6.11 -10.67 -8.36
N LYS A 6 5.01 -11.32 -7.96
CA LYS A 6 3.69 -10.70 -7.93
C LYS A 6 3.46 -10.11 -6.56
N ILE A 7 3.13 -8.82 -6.50
CA ILE A 7 2.81 -8.13 -5.25
C ILE A 7 1.42 -7.54 -5.41
N VAL A 8 0.55 -7.77 -4.44
CA VAL A 8 -0.77 -7.14 -4.37
C VAL A 8 -1.00 -6.60 -2.97
N ILE A 9 -1.58 -5.41 -2.90
CA ILE A 9 -1.94 -4.70 -1.70
C ILE A 9 -3.46 -4.62 -1.65
N THR A 10 -4.04 -5.23 -0.64
CA THR A 10 -5.46 -5.09 -0.32
C THR A 10 -5.61 -3.94 0.66
N VAL A 11 -6.27 -2.86 0.26
CA VAL A 11 -6.62 -1.71 1.10
C VAL A 11 -7.98 -1.97 1.73
N ALA A 12 -8.03 -2.04 3.07
CA ALA A 12 -9.24 -2.28 3.82
C ALA A 12 -9.97 -0.97 4.20
N ALA A 13 -9.21 0.05 4.59
CA ALA A 13 -9.73 1.37 4.94
C ALA A 13 -8.65 2.42 4.76
N VAL A 14 -9.05 3.66 4.49
CA VAL A 14 -8.18 4.83 4.42
C VAL A 14 -8.62 5.83 5.48
N THR A 15 -7.65 6.34 6.24
CA THR A 15 -7.86 7.39 7.22
C THR A 15 -7.15 8.65 6.78
N GLN A 16 -7.80 9.81 6.96
CA GLN A 16 -7.28 11.11 6.56
C GLN A 16 -6.89 11.92 7.79
N ARG A 17 -5.76 12.62 7.71
CA ARG A 17 -5.26 13.53 8.73
C ARG A 17 -4.79 14.84 8.09
N ASP A 18 -5.46 15.92 8.46
CA ASP A 18 -5.11 17.28 8.08
C ASP A 18 -4.48 18.04 9.24
N GLY A 19 -3.53 18.91 8.95
CA GLY A 19 -2.95 19.76 9.97
C GLY A 19 -1.95 20.78 9.48
N VAL A 20 -1.25 21.39 10.42
CA VAL A 20 -0.17 22.35 10.17
C VAL A 20 1.09 21.86 10.86
N ALA A 21 2.18 21.74 10.10
CA ALA A 21 3.45 21.25 10.59
C ALA A 21 4.04 22.25 11.60
N ARG A 22 4.26 21.80 12.84
CA ARG A 22 4.75 22.67 13.93
C ARG A 22 6.07 23.38 13.63
N LYS A 23 6.97 22.74 12.87
CA LYS A 23 8.31 23.28 12.57
C LYS A 23 8.31 24.30 11.44
N THR A 24 7.53 24.08 10.38
CA THR A 24 7.59 24.89 9.15
C THR A 24 6.36 25.77 8.95
N GLY A 25 5.25 25.52 9.66
CA GLY A 25 3.97 26.18 9.43
C GLY A 25 3.25 25.69 8.17
N ASN A 26 3.78 24.71 7.45
CA ASN A 26 3.16 24.21 6.23
C ASN A 26 1.91 23.40 6.56
N LYS A 27 0.82 23.64 5.82
CA LYS A 27 -0.34 22.75 5.84
C LYS A 27 0.07 21.39 5.28
N TYR A 28 -0.42 20.32 5.89
CA TYR A 28 -0.26 18.96 5.38
C TYR A 28 -1.61 18.26 5.30
N HIS A 29 -1.72 17.38 4.32
CA HIS A 29 -2.78 16.40 4.18
C HIS A 29 -2.10 15.05 4.07
N LEU A 30 -2.52 14.09 4.89
CA LEU A 30 -1.97 12.74 4.90
C LEU A 30 -3.11 11.74 4.82
N GLU A 31 -2.97 10.77 3.93
CA GLU A 31 -3.82 9.59 3.91
C GLU A 31 -3.02 8.35 4.31
N GLU A 32 -3.57 7.58 5.24
CA GLU A 32 -2.97 6.35 5.75
C GLU A 32 -3.95 5.19 5.52
N ALA A 33 -3.50 4.21 4.75
CA ALA A 33 -4.25 3.02 4.40
C ALA A 33 -3.92 1.87 5.37
N ALA A 34 -4.95 1.26 5.95
CA ALA A 34 -4.85 -0.05 6.58
C ALA A 34 -4.90 -1.12 5.49
N CYS A 35 -3.81 -1.87 5.37
CA CYS A 35 -3.61 -2.76 4.23
C CYS A 35 -3.01 -4.12 4.60
N ILE A 36 -3.30 -5.11 3.75
CA ILE A 36 -2.65 -6.41 3.75
C ILE A 36 -1.93 -6.54 2.42
N ALA A 37 -0.61 -6.69 2.45
CA ALA A 37 0.19 -6.99 1.27
C ALA A 37 0.47 -8.49 1.21
N TRP A 38 0.39 -9.07 0.02
CA TRP A 38 0.94 -10.39 -0.22
C TRP A 38 1.89 -10.36 -1.41
N ALA A 39 2.93 -11.19 -1.33
CA ALA A 39 3.94 -11.32 -2.36
C ALA A 39 4.15 -12.79 -2.70
N GLU A 40 4.09 -13.12 -3.99
CA GLU A 40 4.53 -14.42 -4.53
C GLU A 40 5.93 -14.26 -5.12
N TYR A 41 6.85 -15.13 -4.70
CA TYR A 41 8.23 -15.14 -5.17
C TYR A 41 8.76 -16.57 -5.27
N ALA A 42 9.68 -16.80 -6.21
CA ALA A 42 10.42 -18.06 -6.28
C ALA A 42 11.56 -18.03 -5.27
N ASP A 43 11.70 -19.08 -4.48
CA ASP A 43 12.88 -19.26 -3.63
C ASP A 43 14.10 -19.78 -4.43
N ARG A 44 15.19 -20.10 -3.72
CA ARG A 44 16.45 -20.55 -4.34
C ARG A 44 16.32 -21.87 -5.08
N ASP A 45 15.35 -22.71 -4.70
CA ASP A 45 15.07 -24.01 -5.32
C ASP A 45 13.99 -23.90 -6.41
N GLY A 46 13.54 -22.68 -6.71
CA GLY A 46 12.51 -22.39 -7.70
C GLY A 46 11.08 -22.66 -7.22
N GLN A 47 10.88 -22.95 -5.93
CA GLN A 47 9.53 -23.15 -5.38
C GLN A 47 8.85 -21.79 -5.17
N ILE A 48 7.60 -21.68 -5.62
CA ILE A 48 6.80 -20.48 -5.41
C ILE A 48 6.34 -20.43 -3.94
N LYS A 49 6.77 -19.39 -3.23
CA LYS A 49 6.34 -19.07 -1.88
C LYS A 49 5.45 -17.84 -1.89
N ARG A 50 4.59 -17.77 -0.89
CA ARG A 50 3.70 -16.63 -0.66
C ARG A 50 3.88 -16.12 0.75
N ASP A 51 4.29 -14.87 0.88
CA ASP A 51 4.31 -14.15 2.16
C ASP A 51 3.15 -13.17 2.22
N THR A 52 2.64 -12.94 3.43
CA THR A 52 1.57 -11.98 3.70
C THR A 52 1.97 -11.12 4.89
N THR A 53 1.74 -9.81 4.78
CA THR A 53 2.06 -8.85 5.83
C THR A 53 0.94 -7.83 5.94
N GLY A 54 0.39 -7.69 7.15
CA GLY A 54 -0.53 -6.61 7.49
C GLY A 54 0.23 -5.37 7.96
N GLY A 55 -0.29 -4.18 7.68
CA GLY A 55 0.33 -2.94 8.12
C GLY A 55 -0.45 -1.69 7.76
N LEU A 56 0.17 -0.56 8.08
CA LEU A 56 -0.29 0.77 7.69
C LEU A 56 0.65 1.32 6.62
N MET A 57 0.09 1.96 5.60
CA MET A 57 0.82 2.58 4.50
C MET A 57 0.39 4.03 4.35
N LEU A 58 1.35 4.95 4.38
CA LEU A 58 1.09 6.32 3.93
C LEU A 58 0.94 6.33 2.41
N LEU A 59 -0.20 6.83 1.95
CA LEU A 59 -0.51 6.92 0.53
C LEU A 59 0.26 8.11 -0.09
N PRO A 60 0.92 7.89 -1.25
CA PRO A 60 1.45 8.99 -2.05
C PRO A 60 0.36 9.98 -2.46
N ASP A 61 0.72 11.26 -2.59
CA ASP A 61 -0.23 12.32 -2.94
C ASP A 61 -0.98 12.09 -4.26
N LEU A 62 -0.35 11.43 -5.22
CA LEU A 62 -0.98 11.08 -6.50
C LEU A 62 -2.16 10.11 -6.37
N VAL A 63 -2.23 9.35 -5.27
CA VAL A 63 -3.25 8.32 -5.05
C VAL A 63 -4.11 8.62 -3.83
N HIS A 64 -4.21 9.89 -3.42
CA HIS A 64 -5.17 10.28 -2.39
C HIS A 64 -6.62 10.06 -2.88
N GLY A 65 -7.52 9.75 -1.95
CA GLY A 65 -8.92 9.40 -2.23
C GLY A 65 -9.11 7.96 -2.75
N LEU A 66 -8.08 7.12 -2.64
CA LEU A 66 -8.13 5.72 -3.09
C LEU A 66 -9.22 4.93 -2.34
N PRO A 67 -10.16 4.26 -3.03
CA PRO A 67 -11.15 3.42 -2.35
C PRO A 67 -10.52 2.13 -1.83
N ALA A 68 -11.21 1.47 -0.89
CA ALA A 68 -10.86 0.11 -0.50
C ALA A 68 -10.91 -0.83 -1.72
N GLY A 69 -9.96 -1.77 -1.81
CA GLY A 69 -9.81 -2.63 -2.97
C GLY A 69 -8.44 -3.30 -3.06
N GLU A 70 -8.21 -4.03 -4.16
CA GLU A 70 -6.93 -4.70 -4.44
C GLU A 70 -6.13 -3.92 -5.48
N TYR A 71 -4.85 -3.74 -5.22
CA TYR A 71 -3.97 -2.91 -6.03
C TYR A 71 -2.60 -3.56 -6.24
N GLU A 72 -2.06 -3.42 -7.45
CA GLU A 72 -0.67 -3.69 -7.77
C GLU A 72 0.16 -2.42 -7.51
N PRO A 73 1.18 -2.45 -6.63
CA PRO A 73 2.02 -1.30 -6.39
C PRO A 73 2.96 -1.04 -7.56
N VAL A 74 3.09 0.23 -7.93
CA VAL A 74 4.21 0.72 -8.71
C VAL A 74 5.32 1.11 -7.75
N ILE A 75 6.44 0.41 -7.83
CA ILE A 75 7.58 0.61 -6.93
C ILE A 75 8.66 1.42 -7.65
N SER A 76 9.08 2.52 -7.02
CA SER A 76 10.28 3.25 -7.38
C SER A 76 11.44 2.85 -6.47
N VAL A 77 12.64 2.82 -7.04
CA VAL A 77 13.89 2.55 -6.33
C VAL A 77 14.66 3.85 -6.25
N GLY A 78 15.03 4.25 -5.04
CA GLY A 78 15.81 5.45 -4.78
C GLY A 78 16.94 5.21 -3.82
N GLN A 79 17.72 6.26 -3.56
CA GLN A 79 18.69 6.30 -2.47
C GLN A 79 18.28 7.37 -1.47
N TYR A 80 18.30 7.03 -0.19
CA TYR A 80 18.06 7.96 0.90
C TYR A 80 19.04 7.66 2.03
N GLU A 81 19.80 8.68 2.46
CA GLU A 81 20.83 8.56 3.50
C GLU A 81 21.82 7.39 3.25
N GLY A 82 22.25 7.22 2.00
CA GLY A 82 23.19 6.17 1.58
C GLY A 82 22.60 4.75 1.52
N LYS A 83 21.29 4.59 1.74
CA LYS A 83 20.60 3.30 1.67
C LYS A 83 19.70 3.23 0.44
N VAL A 84 19.65 2.06 -0.19
CA VAL A 84 18.63 1.77 -1.21
C VAL A 84 17.28 1.69 -0.52
N VAL A 85 16.31 2.46 -1.01
CA VAL A 85 14.95 2.49 -0.50
C VAL A 85 13.98 2.17 -1.63
N PHE A 86 13.03 1.30 -1.32
CA PHE A 86 11.86 1.04 -2.17
C PHE A 86 10.72 1.92 -1.69
N ARG A 87 10.06 2.61 -2.61
CA ARG A 87 8.88 3.42 -2.31
C ARG A 87 7.76 3.07 -3.27
N ILE A 88 6.56 2.92 -2.73
CA ILE A 88 5.35 2.84 -3.55
C ILE A 88 5.06 4.26 -4.03
N VAL A 89 4.90 4.43 -5.33
CA VAL A 89 4.65 5.74 -5.96
C VAL A 89 3.27 5.83 -6.61
N ASP A 90 2.65 4.68 -6.88
CA ASP A 90 1.32 4.57 -7.47
C ASP A 90 0.71 3.20 -7.13
N LEU A 91 -0.61 3.07 -7.24
CA LEU A 91 -1.40 1.88 -6.95
C LEU A 91 -2.37 1.63 -8.10
N LYS A 92 -2.14 0.55 -8.86
CA LYS A 92 -2.98 0.19 -10.01
C LYS A 92 -4.05 -0.80 -9.57
N PRO A 93 -5.34 -0.56 -9.82
CA PRO A 93 -6.39 -1.51 -9.47
C PRO A 93 -6.14 -2.88 -10.12
N VAL A 94 -6.14 -3.94 -9.31
CA VAL A 94 -6.18 -5.33 -9.81
C VAL A 94 -7.64 -5.62 -10.17
N GLY A 95 -7.86 -6.17 -11.37
CA GLY A 95 -9.16 -6.31 -12.03
C GLY A 95 -10.37 -6.34 -11.09
N GLN A 96 -11.30 -5.39 -11.26
CA GLN A 96 -12.48 -5.20 -10.41
C GLN A 96 -13.17 -6.51 -10.04
N ARG A 97 -12.85 -7.03 -8.85
CA ARG A 97 -13.71 -7.99 -8.15
C ARG A 97 -14.22 -7.30 -6.90
N ALA A 98 -15.53 -7.07 -6.94
CA ALA A 98 -16.43 -6.54 -5.95
C ALA A 98 -15.88 -6.50 -4.51
N SER A 99 -15.86 -5.29 -3.96
CA SER A 99 -16.21 -4.96 -2.56
C SER A 99 -16.02 -6.10 -1.56
N MET A 100 -14.95 -6.03 -0.76
CA MET A 100 -14.94 -6.73 0.52
C MET A 100 -16.21 -6.34 1.31
N PRO A 101 -16.92 -7.29 1.91
CA PRO A 101 -18.04 -6.96 2.79
C PRO A 101 -17.49 -6.13 3.95
N GLN A 102 -17.94 -4.88 4.01
CA GLN A 102 -17.71 -4.00 5.15
C GLN A 102 -18.32 -4.73 6.37
N PRO A 103 -17.57 -4.98 7.46
CA PRO A 103 -18.17 -5.61 8.63
C PRO A 103 -19.27 -4.68 9.12
N GLU A 104 -20.51 -5.16 9.07
CA GLU A 104 -21.66 -4.46 9.60
C GLU A 104 -21.36 -4.08 11.04
N LYS A 105 -21.48 -2.78 11.36
CA LYS A 105 -21.46 -2.32 12.73
C LYS A 105 -22.56 -3.09 13.47
N LYS A 106 -22.16 -4.06 14.30
CA LYS A 106 -23.07 -4.72 15.22
C LYS A 106 -23.55 -3.63 16.19
N ALA A 107 -24.76 -3.14 15.98
CA ALA A 107 -25.42 -2.22 16.90
C ALA A 107 -25.57 -2.92 18.27
N ALA A 108 -25.27 -2.15 19.31
CA ALA A 108 -25.29 -2.55 20.71
C ALA A 108 -26.70 -2.89 21.20
#